data_AF-A0A5Q4DFN8-F1
#
_entry.id   AF-A0A5Q4DFN8-F1
#
_cell.length_a   1.000
_cell.length_b   1.000
_cell.length_c   1.000
_cell.angle_alpha   90.00
_cell.angle_beta   90.00
_cell.angle_gamma   90.00
#
_symmetry.space_group_name_H-M   'P 1'
#
loop_
_entity.id
_entity.type
_entity.pdbx_description
1 polymer ?
#
loop_
_entity_poly.entity_id
_entity_poly.type
_entity_poly.pdbx_seq_one_letter_code
_entity_poly.pdbx_strand_id
1 'polypeptide(L)'
;MTDEAANATGRRLLRRQGTRVFPVVPNFDYRAMNEIAFRAGREEVEPAEAFDARMERVKEIELEAVTDGPVQGEAEAALLDRLEEGLDRCLAELSPGEVLVIESASGVDWPKTRERRKDVVVDGVNRFHFHWRVEPPLRVAVYRERGG
;
A
#
# COMPACT_ATOMS: atom_id res chain seq x y z
N MET A 1 -0.92 6.85 -18.27
CA MET A 1 0.31 6.73 -17.47
C MET A 1 1.26 5.81 -18.22
N THR A 2 2.36 6.34 -18.75
CA THR A 2 3.32 5.61 -19.59
C THR A 2 4.03 4.51 -18.80
N ASP A 3 4.37 3.41 -19.47
CA ASP A 3 5.09 2.24 -18.92
C ASP A 3 6.37 2.64 -18.14
N GLU A 4 7.00 3.75 -18.53
CA GLU A 4 8.22 4.28 -17.93
C GLU A 4 8.05 4.76 -16.49
N ALA A 5 6.93 5.44 -16.16
CA ALA A 5 6.66 5.90 -14.80
C ALA A 5 6.34 4.71 -13.88
N ALA A 6 5.56 3.74 -14.36
CA ALA A 6 5.29 2.51 -13.62
C ALA A 6 6.55 1.68 -13.38
N ASN A 7 7.50 1.69 -14.32
CA ASN A 7 8.78 1.00 -14.19
C ASN A 7 9.72 1.68 -13.18
N ALA A 8 9.79 3.02 -13.21
CA ALA A 8 10.57 3.79 -12.24
C ALA A 8 10.01 3.65 -10.81
N THR A 9 8.68 3.66 -10.66
CA THR A 9 8.02 3.39 -9.37
C THR A 9 8.28 1.97 -8.90
N GLY A 10 8.17 0.97 -9.79
CA GLY A 10 8.45 -0.43 -9.48
C GLY A 10 9.85 -0.63 -8.91
N ARG A 11 10.87 0.02 -9.47
CA ARG A 11 12.26 -0.06 -8.97
C ARG A 11 12.45 0.46 -7.54
N ARG A 12 11.59 1.38 -7.10
CA ARG A 12 11.70 2.03 -5.79
C ARG A 12 10.72 1.49 -4.75
N LEU A 13 9.72 0.72 -5.18
CA LEU A 13 8.79 0.02 -4.32
C LEU A 13 9.07 -1.48 -4.35
N LEU A 14 9.56 -2.02 -3.24
CA LEU A 14 9.94 -3.41 -3.13
C LEU A 14 9.00 -4.14 -2.18
N ARG A 15 8.93 -5.46 -2.32
CA ARG A 15 8.27 -6.34 -1.37
C ARG A 15 9.19 -7.47 -0.97
N ARG A 16 9.25 -7.74 0.33
CA ARG A 16 9.87 -8.95 0.87
C ARG A 16 8.87 -10.10 0.87
N GLN A 17 9.27 -11.25 0.34
CA GLN A 17 8.51 -12.49 0.44
C GLN A 17 9.47 -13.64 0.76
N GLY A 18 9.46 -14.09 2.01
CA GLY A 18 10.41 -15.11 2.48
C GLY A 18 11.85 -14.63 2.31
N THR A 19 12.64 -15.37 1.52
CA THR A 19 14.07 -15.10 1.28
C THR A 19 14.34 -14.23 0.06
N ARG A 20 13.31 -13.57 -0.49
CA ARG A 20 13.37 -12.82 -1.74
C ARG A 20 12.86 -11.40 -1.53
N VAL A 21 13.49 -10.44 -2.19
CA VAL A 21 13.05 -9.05 -2.32
C VAL A 21 12.92 -8.73 -3.80
N PHE A 22 11.79 -8.15 -4.22
CA PHE A 22 11.55 -7.83 -5.62
C PHE A 22 10.70 -6.56 -5.78
N PRO A 23 10.85 -5.88 -6.92
CA PRO A 23 10.06 -4.70 -7.23
C PRO A 23 8.59 -5.06 -7.44
N VAL A 24 7.71 -4.17 -7.00
CA VAL A 24 6.27 -4.31 -7.13
C VAL A 24 5.61 -2.98 -7.51
N VAL A 25 4.41 -3.06 -8.04
CA VAL A 25 3.53 -1.90 -8.22
C VAL A 25 2.20 -2.13 -7.51
N PRO A 26 1.57 -1.08 -6.97
CA PRO A 26 0.21 -1.18 -6.42
C PRO A 26 -0.76 -1.71 -7.49
N ASN A 27 -1.71 -2.52 -7.03
CA ASN A 27 -2.82 -3.02 -7.84
C ASN A 27 -4.06 -3.04 -6.95
N PHE A 28 -4.49 -1.85 -6.53
CA PHE A 28 -5.64 -1.68 -5.66
C PHE A 28 -6.92 -1.66 -6.48
N ASP A 29 -7.88 -2.50 -6.12
CA ASP A 29 -9.15 -2.63 -6.85
C ASP A 29 -10.25 -3.14 -5.90
N TYR A 30 -11.23 -2.28 -5.62
CA TYR A 30 -12.36 -2.61 -4.72
C TYR A 30 -13.27 -3.73 -5.26
N ARG A 31 -13.12 -4.11 -6.54
CA ARG A 31 -13.87 -5.21 -7.15
C ARG A 31 -13.08 -6.52 -7.12
N ALA A 32 -11.81 -6.50 -6.74
CA ALA A 32 -10.97 -7.69 -6.69
C ALA A 32 -11.21 -8.48 -5.40
N MET A 33 -10.90 -9.79 -5.44
CA MET A 33 -10.97 -10.65 -4.24
C MET A 33 -9.96 -10.23 -3.15
N ASN A 34 -8.88 -9.55 -3.55
CA ASN A 34 -7.91 -8.93 -2.65
C ASN A 34 -7.80 -7.46 -3.04
N GLU A 35 -8.48 -6.55 -2.32
CA GLU A 35 -8.54 -5.15 -2.75
C GLU A 35 -7.19 -4.43 -2.63
N ILE A 36 -6.37 -4.84 -1.65
CA ILE A 36 -5.02 -4.32 -1.44
C ILE A 36 -4.02 -5.38 -1.91
N ALA A 37 -3.58 -5.26 -3.16
CA ALA A 37 -2.63 -6.17 -3.77
C ALA A 37 -1.46 -5.41 -4.42
N PHE A 38 -0.36 -6.14 -4.61
CA PHE A 38 0.83 -5.66 -5.30
C PHE A 38 1.22 -6.65 -6.38
N ARG A 39 1.42 -6.15 -7.60
CA ARG A 39 1.85 -6.96 -8.74
C ARG A 39 3.38 -6.93 -8.81
N ALA A 40 4.01 -8.10 -8.94
CA ALA A 40 5.44 -8.20 -9.17
C ALA A 40 5.85 -7.48 -10.47
N GLY A 41 6.92 -6.69 -10.39
CA GLY A 41 7.60 -6.14 -11.54
C GLY A 41 8.26 -7.25 -12.38
N ARG A 42 8.72 -6.89 -13.58
CA ARG A 42 9.41 -7.83 -14.49
C ARG A 42 10.92 -7.94 -14.23
N GLU A 43 11.41 -7.34 -13.17
CA GLU A 43 12.84 -7.16 -12.93
C GLU A 43 13.42 -8.26 -12.04
N GLU A 44 14.73 -8.17 -11.83
CA GLU A 44 15.50 -9.16 -11.08
C GLU A 44 15.09 -9.20 -9.61
N VAL A 45 15.01 -10.42 -9.10
CA VAL A 45 14.65 -10.70 -7.71
C VAL A 45 15.93 -10.92 -6.92
N GLU A 46 16.13 -10.12 -5.87
CA GLU A 46 17.30 -10.18 -5.01
C GLU A 46 17.09 -11.15 -3.83
N PRO A 47 18.11 -11.89 -3.39
CA PRO A 47 18.08 -12.60 -2.10
C PRO A 47 17.98 -11.61 -0.92
N ALA A 48 17.10 -11.89 0.04
CA ALA A 48 16.89 -11.02 1.21
C ALA A 48 18.17 -10.79 2.03
N GLU A 49 19.04 -11.80 2.14
CA GLU A 49 20.32 -11.68 2.83
C GLU A 49 21.27 -10.68 2.15
N ALA A 50 21.29 -10.68 0.81
CA ALA A 50 22.08 -9.71 0.04
C ALA A 50 21.52 -8.29 0.21
N PHE A 51 20.19 -8.15 0.20
CA PHE A 51 19.51 -6.88 0.48
C PHE A 51 19.86 -6.37 1.89
N ASP A 52 19.80 -7.23 2.92
CA ASP A 52 20.09 -6.86 4.31
C ASP A 52 21.56 -6.51 4.56
N ALA A 53 22.46 -7.11 3.77
CA ALA A 53 23.89 -6.82 3.79
C ALA A 53 24.21 -5.45 3.19
N ARG A 54 23.48 -5.01 2.15
CA ARG A 54 23.73 -3.72 1.48
C ARG A 54 22.87 -2.56 2.00
N MET A 55 21.67 -2.85 2.50
CA MET A 55 20.70 -1.84 2.92
C MET A 55 20.56 -1.77 4.44
N GLU A 56 20.22 -0.60 4.95
CA GLU A 56 19.75 -0.40 6.31
C GLU A 56 18.39 0.30 6.33
N ARG A 57 17.57 -0.07 7.31
CA ARG A 57 16.25 0.53 7.53
C ARG A 57 16.43 1.90 8.18
N VAL A 58 15.86 2.93 7.56
CA VAL A 58 15.91 4.32 8.03
C VAL A 58 14.71 4.64 8.92
N LYS A 59 13.50 4.32 8.45
CA LYS A 59 12.25 4.56 9.17
C LYS A 59 11.18 3.58 8.76
N GLU A 60 10.20 3.38 9.64
CA GLU A 60 8.97 2.64 9.38
C GLU A 60 7.80 3.62 9.35
N ILE A 61 6.82 3.37 8.49
CA ILE A 61 5.64 4.20 8.27
C ILE A 61 4.43 3.27 8.23
N GLU A 62 3.40 3.60 8.99
CA GLU A 62 2.10 2.95 8.93
C GLU A 62 1.17 3.79 8.06
N LEU A 63 0.71 3.23 6.95
CA LEU A 63 -0.24 3.88 6.05
C LEU A 63 -1.66 3.45 6.42
N GLU A 64 -2.38 4.40 6.99
CA GLU A 64 -3.80 4.29 7.29
C GLU A 64 -4.62 5.04 6.24
N ALA A 65 -5.81 4.53 5.97
CA ALA A 65 -6.81 5.26 5.20
C ALA A 65 -8.18 5.08 5.89
N VAL A 66 -8.99 6.13 5.84
CA VAL A 66 -10.37 6.14 6.33
C VAL A 66 -11.20 6.94 5.33
N THR A 67 -12.39 6.45 5.01
CA THR A 67 -13.39 7.15 4.20
C THR A 67 -14.79 6.87 4.72
N ASP A 68 -15.74 7.70 4.30
CA ASP A 68 -17.14 7.47 4.56
C ASP A 68 -18.00 8.00 3.40
N GLY A 69 -19.18 7.45 3.23
CA GLY A 69 -20.08 7.88 2.17
C GLY A 69 -21.42 7.15 2.15
N PRO A 70 -22.39 7.67 1.39
CA PRO A 70 -23.72 7.09 1.27
C PRO A 70 -23.77 5.88 0.32
N VAL A 71 -22.75 5.69 -0.51
CA VAL A 71 -22.64 4.59 -1.48
C VAL A 71 -21.44 3.74 -1.13
N GLN A 72 -21.68 2.45 -0.83
CA GLN A 72 -20.67 1.52 -0.31
C GLN A 72 -19.42 1.45 -1.19
N GLY A 73 -19.60 1.16 -2.49
CA GLY A 73 -18.48 0.97 -3.42
C GLY A 73 -17.72 2.25 -3.76
N GLU A 74 -18.39 3.41 -3.79
CA GLU A 74 -17.71 4.70 -3.99
C GLU A 74 -16.85 5.07 -2.77
N ALA A 75 -17.37 4.83 -1.56
CA ALA A 75 -16.62 5.06 -0.34
C ALA A 75 -15.43 4.10 -0.21
N GLU A 76 -15.57 2.84 -0.63
CA GLU A 76 -14.46 1.88 -0.66
C GLU A 76 -13.42 2.22 -1.74
N ALA A 77 -13.82 2.59 -2.95
CA ALA A 77 -12.89 3.03 -3.98
C ALA A 77 -12.05 4.23 -3.50
N ALA A 78 -12.70 5.23 -2.90
CA ALA A 78 -12.02 6.38 -2.32
C ALA A 78 -11.06 5.99 -1.17
N LEU A 79 -11.32 4.87 -0.47
CA LEU A 79 -10.41 4.36 0.57
C LEU A 79 -9.09 3.91 -0.05
N LEU A 80 -9.20 3.15 -1.13
CA LEU A 80 -8.05 2.62 -1.86
C LEU A 80 -7.25 3.73 -2.54
N ASP A 81 -7.93 4.72 -3.14
CA ASP A 81 -7.30 5.90 -3.71
C ASP A 81 -6.46 6.65 -2.65
N ARG A 82 -7.03 6.86 -1.44
CA ARG A 82 -6.29 7.49 -0.32
C ARG A 82 -5.09 6.67 0.14
N LEU A 83 -5.19 5.34 0.11
CA LEU A 83 -4.08 4.47 0.47
C LEU A 83 -2.96 4.55 -0.58
N GLU A 84 -3.32 4.57 -1.86
CA GLU A 84 -2.38 4.73 -2.98
C GLU A 84 -1.70 6.11 -2.94
N GLU A 85 -2.45 7.18 -2.72
CA GLU A 85 -1.90 8.53 -2.50
C GLU A 85 -0.90 8.57 -1.33
N GLY A 86 -1.18 7.83 -0.24
CA GLY A 86 -0.28 7.68 0.89
C GLY A 86 1.06 7.06 0.49
N LEU A 87 1.00 6.00 -0.31
CA LEU A 87 2.17 5.30 -0.82
C LEU A 87 2.97 6.17 -1.82
N ASP A 88 2.28 6.86 -2.73
CA ASP A 88 2.87 7.77 -3.70
C ASP A 88 3.61 8.93 -3.01
N ARG A 89 3.05 9.48 -1.92
CA ARG A 89 3.75 10.48 -1.10
C ARG A 89 5.03 9.92 -0.50
N CYS A 90 4.99 8.71 0.08
CA CYS A 90 6.19 8.09 0.61
C CYS A 90 7.26 7.91 -0.48
N LEU A 91 6.87 7.50 -1.69
CA LEU A 91 7.78 7.32 -2.83
C LEU A 91 8.36 8.65 -3.34
N ALA A 92 7.55 9.72 -3.35
CA ALA A 92 7.99 11.06 -3.75
C ALA A 92 8.99 11.69 -2.76
N GLU A 93 8.88 11.34 -1.47
CA GLU A 93 9.78 11.82 -0.41
C GLU A 93 11.12 11.07 -0.34
N LEU A 94 11.28 9.95 -1.04
CA LEU A 94 12.52 9.17 -1.03
C LEU A 94 13.67 9.95 -1.68
N SER A 95 14.80 10.03 -0.98
CA SER A 95 16.06 10.57 -1.47
C SER A 95 16.68 9.65 -2.54
N PRO A 96 17.65 10.15 -3.34
CA PRO A 96 18.41 9.31 -4.26
C PRO A 96 19.05 8.11 -3.53
N GLY A 97 18.89 6.91 -4.07
CA GLY A 97 19.39 5.66 -3.46
C GLY A 97 18.47 5.07 -2.39
N GLU A 98 17.43 5.79 -1.96
CA GLU A 98 16.42 5.24 -1.05
C GLU A 98 15.34 4.46 -1.81
N VAL A 99 14.86 3.41 -1.16
CA VAL A 99 13.75 2.55 -1.61
C VAL A 99 12.72 2.40 -0.49
N LEU A 100 11.48 2.15 -0.88
CA LEU A 100 10.38 1.82 0.03
C LEU A 100 10.13 0.31 -0.04
N VAL A 101 10.01 -0.35 1.10
CA VAL A 101 9.76 -1.79 1.20
C VAL A 101 8.43 -2.03 1.90
N ILE A 102 7.58 -2.89 1.34
CA ILE A 102 6.37 -3.38 2.00
C ILE A 102 6.78 -4.40 3.07
N GLU A 103 6.51 -4.05 4.33
CA GLU A 103 6.84 -4.86 5.51
C GLU A 103 5.67 -5.71 6.02
N SER A 104 4.42 -5.36 5.64
CA SER A 104 3.25 -6.18 5.97
C SER A 104 3.40 -7.61 5.43
N ALA A 105 3.37 -8.59 6.34
CA ALA A 105 3.49 -10.00 6.04
C ALA A 105 2.13 -10.62 5.69
N SER A 106 2.10 -11.35 4.56
CA SER A 106 0.88 -12.06 4.14
C SER A 106 0.41 -13.04 5.22
N GLY A 107 -0.87 -12.93 5.59
CA GLY A 107 -1.51 -13.82 6.56
C GLY A 107 -1.30 -13.47 8.04
N VAL A 108 -0.45 -12.50 8.36
CA VAL A 108 -0.20 -12.04 9.74
C VAL A 108 -0.79 -10.65 9.94
N ASP A 109 -0.20 -9.64 9.30
CA ASP A 109 -0.55 -8.23 9.41
C ASP A 109 -0.80 -7.59 8.03
N TRP A 110 -1.25 -8.41 7.07
CA TRP A 110 -1.63 -7.89 5.75
C TRP A 110 -2.81 -6.92 5.87
N PRO A 111 -2.71 -5.70 5.32
CA PRO A 111 -3.79 -4.72 5.37
C PRO A 111 -5.02 -5.23 4.62
N LYS A 112 -6.19 -4.87 5.14
CA LYS A 112 -7.46 -5.23 4.54
C LYS A 112 -8.46 -4.09 4.75
N THR A 113 -9.39 -3.93 3.82
CA THR A 113 -10.52 -3.02 4.01
C THR A 113 -11.43 -3.54 5.13
N ARG A 114 -12.02 -2.63 5.89
CA ARG A 114 -13.00 -2.91 6.94
C ARG A 114 -14.17 -1.95 6.80
N GLU A 115 -15.36 -2.52 6.68
CA GLU A 115 -16.60 -1.79 6.66
C GLU A 115 -17.22 -1.67 8.06
N ARG A 116 -17.82 -0.52 8.34
CA ARG A 116 -18.85 -0.35 9.35
C ARG A 116 -20.02 0.44 8.76
N ARG A 117 -21.22 -0.13 8.80
CA ARG A 117 -22.46 0.51 8.36
C ARG A 117 -23.22 1.15 9.53
N LYS A 118 -23.88 2.28 9.27
CA LYS A 118 -24.85 2.91 10.18
C LYS A 118 -26.10 3.36 9.43
N ASP A 119 -27.23 3.36 10.12
CA ASP A 119 -28.46 3.99 9.64
C ASP A 119 -28.43 5.49 9.94
N VAL A 120 -28.78 6.30 8.95
CA VAL A 120 -28.91 7.75 9.04
C VAL A 120 -30.24 8.20 8.44
N VAL A 121 -30.89 9.18 9.04
CA VAL A 121 -32.13 9.75 8.50
C VAL A 121 -31.77 10.93 7.60
N VAL A 122 -32.12 10.83 6.31
CA VAL A 122 -31.94 11.91 5.32
C VAL A 122 -33.29 12.17 4.67
N ASP A 123 -33.77 13.41 4.78
CA ASP A 123 -35.11 13.83 4.31
C ASP A 123 -36.25 12.98 4.88
N GLY A 124 -36.14 12.56 6.15
CA GLY A 124 -37.15 11.71 6.81
C GLY A 124 -37.13 10.25 6.38
N VAL A 125 -36.15 9.83 5.56
CA VAL A 125 -35.99 8.44 5.09
C VAL A 125 -34.72 7.84 5.68
N ASN A 126 -34.81 6.60 6.17
CA ASN A 126 -33.64 5.84 6.60
C ASN A 126 -32.77 5.49 5.39
N ARG A 127 -31.50 5.88 5.45
CA ARG A 127 -30.45 5.56 4.47
C ARG A 127 -29.27 4.93 5.19
N PHE A 128 -28.47 4.16 4.44
CA PHE A 128 -27.21 3.66 4.94
C PHE A 128 -26.11 4.70 4.76
N HIS A 129 -25.23 4.80 5.76
CA HIS A 129 -23.94 5.47 5.70
C HIS A 129 -22.85 4.44 5.95
N PHE A 130 -21.88 4.37 5.05
CA PHE A 130 -20.78 3.42 5.09
C PHE A 130 -19.54 4.13 5.61
N HIS A 131 -18.82 3.47 6.50
CA HIS A 131 -17.52 3.89 6.99
C HIS A 131 -16.51 2.80 6.65
N TRP A 132 -15.43 3.17 5.98
CA TRP A 132 -14.39 2.27 5.54
C TRP A 132 -13.06 2.67 6.18
N ARG A 133 -12.25 1.67 6.54
CA ARG A 133 -10.87 1.87 6.97
C ARG A 133 -9.96 0.74 6.50
N VAL A 134 -8.66 1.00 6.46
CA VAL A 134 -7.63 -0.03 6.32
C VAL A 134 -7.21 -0.50 7.71
N GLU A 135 -7.35 -1.81 7.98
CA GLU A 135 -6.98 -2.39 9.28
C GLU A 135 -6.56 -3.87 9.13
N PRO A 136 -5.34 -4.25 9.56
CA PRO A 136 -4.27 -3.38 10.09
C PRO A 136 -3.75 -2.39 9.03
N PRO A 137 -2.99 -1.34 9.42
CA PRO A 137 -2.37 -0.41 8.48
C PRO A 137 -1.44 -1.12 7.49
N LEU A 138 -1.24 -0.53 6.31
CA LEU A 138 -0.19 -0.98 5.39
C LEU A 138 1.17 -0.51 5.93
N ARG A 139 2.00 -1.44 6.39
CA ARG A 139 3.32 -1.14 6.95
C ARG A 139 4.36 -1.11 5.83
N VAL A 140 5.06 0.01 5.75
CA VAL A 140 6.16 0.21 4.81
C VAL A 140 7.40 0.75 5.54
N ALA A 141 8.57 0.51 4.99
CA ALA A 141 9.81 1.04 5.55
C ALA A 141 10.71 1.62 4.47
N VAL A 142 11.36 2.74 4.80
CA VAL A 142 12.39 3.33 3.95
C VAL A 142 13.72 2.67 4.25
N TYR A 143 14.40 2.25 3.19
CA TYR A 143 15.75 1.68 3.24
C TYR A 143 16.70 2.53 2.41
N ARG A 144 17.95 2.59 2.84
CA ARG A 144 19.06 3.22 2.11
C ARG A 144 20.28 2.31 2.10
N GLU A 145 21.25 2.59 1.22
CA GLU A 145 22.52 1.88 1.24
C GLU A 145 23.30 2.15 2.53
N ARG A 146 23.93 1.11 3.08
CA ARG A 146 24.79 1.22 4.25
C ARG A 146 26.01 2.07 3.93
N GLY A 147 26.30 3.04 4.80
CA GLY A 147 27.46 3.92 4.65
C GLY A 147 27.25 5.11 3.72
N GLY A 148 26.01 5.37 3.29
CA GLY A 148 25.57 6.58 2.60
C GLY A 148 25.04 7.67 3.52
#